data_AF-A0A8H5BIG9-F1
#
_entry.id   AF-A0A8H5BIG9-F1
#
_cell.length_a   1.000
_cell.length_b   1.000
_cell.length_c   1.000
_cell.angle_alpha   90.00
_cell.angle_beta   90.00
_cell.angle_gamma   90.00
#
_symmetry.space_group_name_H-M   'P 1'
#
loop_
_entity.id
_entity.type
_entity.pdbx_description
1 polymer ?
#
loop_
_entity_poly.entity_id
_entity_poly.type
_entity_poly.pdbx_seq_one_letter_code
_entity_poly.pdbx_strand_id
1 'polypeptide(L)'
;MLNQYEDAKLMLQQAREQFEGVGDRQGAAHCLCSLGKFDHKEGHLIEAKAKFEKAKEGFEAIQMLPWAAHCIDRLQQINDTLPVAEENQAQSEEVGSL
;
A
#
# COMPACT_ATOMS: atom_id res chain seq x y z
N MET A 1 2.44 20.46 -5.38
CA MET A 1 1.58 19.34 -4.94
C MET A 1 2.35 18.05 -4.67
N LEU A 2 3.46 17.75 -5.37
CA LEU A 2 4.31 16.58 -5.06
C LEU A 2 4.94 16.62 -3.66
N ASN A 3 5.30 17.81 -3.15
CA ASN A 3 5.91 17.94 -1.82
C ASN A 3 5.00 17.43 -0.69
N GLN A 4 3.69 17.73 -0.75
CA GLN A 4 2.74 17.33 0.29
C GLN A 4 2.49 15.81 0.32
N TYR A 5 2.66 15.13 -0.82
CA TYR A 5 2.52 13.68 -0.91
C TYR A 5 3.71 12.97 -0.25
N GLU A 6 4.92 13.43 -0.54
CA GLU A 6 6.14 12.92 0.08
C GLU A 6 6.17 13.25 1.58
N ASP A 7 5.78 14.47 1.97
CA ASP A 7 5.64 14.85 3.38
C ASP A 7 4.61 13.95 4.10
N ALA A 8 3.47 13.64 3.47
CA ALA A 8 2.45 12.76 4.05
C ALA A 8 2.95 11.31 4.19
N LYS A 9 3.67 10.78 3.20
CA LYS A 9 4.29 9.45 3.29
C LYS A 9 5.30 9.39 4.43
N LEU A 10 6.16 10.41 4.54
CA LEU A 10 7.16 10.48 5.61
C LEU A 10 6.49 10.52 6.99
N MET A 11 5.46 11.36 7.16
CA MET A 11 4.71 11.42 8.42
C MET A 11 4.03 10.08 8.75
N LEU A 12 3.49 9.38 7.75
CA LEU A 12 2.88 8.06 7.94
C LEU A 12 3.91 6.98 8.30
N GLN A 13 5.12 7.05 7.74
CA GLN A 13 6.21 6.14 8.11
C GLN A 13 6.67 6.39 9.55
N GLN A 14 6.87 7.65 9.92
CA GLN A 14 7.21 8.03 11.30
C GLN A 14 6.13 7.62 12.29
N ALA A 15 4.85 7.84 11.95
CA ALA A 15 3.74 7.41 12.77
C ALA A 15 3.70 5.88 12.92
N ARG A 16 3.92 5.13 11.83
CA ARG A 16 4.02 3.66 11.88
C ARG A 16 5.10 3.22 12.86
N GLU A 17 6.30 3.78 12.78
CA GLU A 17 7.43 3.43 13.67
C GLU A 17 7.12 3.74 15.13
N GLN A 18 6.46 4.87 15.40
CA GLN A 18 6.00 5.20 16.75
C GLN A 18 4.97 4.20 17.26
N PHE A 19 3.97 3.85 16.43
CA PHE A 19 2.95 2.86 16.78
C PHE A 19 3.55 1.47 17.02
N GLU A 20 4.49 1.04 16.17
CA GLU A 20 5.25 -0.21 16.37
C GLU A 20 6.08 -0.17 17.67
N GLY A 21 6.72 0.96 17.96
CA GLY A 21 7.52 1.16 19.17
C GLY A 21 6.71 1.10 20.46
N VAL A 22 5.45 1.55 20.45
CA VAL A 22 4.54 1.43 21.59
C VAL A 22 3.74 0.11 21.59
N GLY A 23 3.93 -0.74 20.59
CA GLY A 23 3.21 -2.00 20.42
C GLY A 23 1.77 -1.87 19.91
N ASP A 24 1.38 -0.68 19.44
CA ASP A 24 0.07 -0.42 18.82
C ASP A 24 0.05 -0.93 17.37
N ARG A 25 -0.33 -2.20 17.24
CA ARG A 25 -0.48 -2.85 15.93
C ARG A 25 -1.60 -2.24 15.09
N GLN A 26 -2.62 -1.63 15.71
CA GLN A 26 -3.72 -1.01 14.99
C GLN A 26 -3.27 0.26 14.29
N GLY A 27 -2.56 1.13 15.02
CA GLY A 27 -1.99 2.35 14.47
C GLY A 27 -1.02 2.05 13.32
N ALA A 28 -0.13 1.07 13.51
CA ALA A 28 0.82 0.64 12.49
C ALA A 28 0.13 0.10 11.22
N ALA A 29 -0.90 -0.74 11.37
CA ALA A 29 -1.70 -1.27 10.26
C ALA A 29 -2.42 -0.15 9.48
N HIS A 30 -2.94 0.85 10.18
CA HIS A 30 -3.63 1.97 9.55
C HIS A 30 -2.67 2.87 8.75
N CYS A 31 -1.46 3.09 9.27
CA CYS A 31 -0.40 3.77 8.53
C CYS A 31 -0.01 3.01 7.26
N LEU A 32 0.15 1.68 7.35
CA LEU A 32 0.45 0.83 6.19
C LEU A 32 -0.65 0.86 5.13
N CYS A 33 -1.91 0.80 5.53
CA CYS A 33 -3.06 0.92 4.62
C CYS A 33 -3.05 2.27 3.88
N SER A 34 -2.68 3.34 4.58
CA SER A 34 -2.62 4.68 4.00
C SER A 34 -1.46 4.82 3.02
N LEU A 35 -0.27 4.33 3.38
CA LEU A 35 0.88 4.26 2.48
C LEU A 35 0.56 3.45 1.22
N GLY A 36 -0.10 2.29 1.34
CA GLY A 36 -0.52 1.49 0.19
C GLY A 36 -1.47 2.24 -0.76
N LYS A 37 -2.33 3.13 -0.25
CA LYS A 37 -3.17 4.00 -1.09
C LYS A 37 -2.33 5.01 -1.88
N PHE A 38 -1.27 5.55 -1.30
CA PHE A 38 -0.35 6.45 -1.98
C PHE A 38 0.40 5.74 -3.10
N ASP A 39 0.95 4.56 -2.83
CA ASP A 39 1.64 3.76 -3.86
C ASP A 39 0.70 3.34 -4.98
N HIS A 40 -0.54 2.96 -4.66
CA HIS A 40 -1.56 2.65 -5.65
C HIS A 40 -1.87 3.86 -6.55
N LYS A 41 -1.87 5.08 -6.01
CA LYS A 41 -2.07 6.32 -6.78
C LYS A 41 -0.89 6.65 -7.68
N GLU A 42 0.32 6.23 -7.32
CA GLU A 42 1.52 6.41 -8.13
C GLU A 42 1.73 5.32 -9.18
N GLY A 43 0.94 4.24 -9.14
CA GLY A 43 1.08 3.09 -10.03
C GLY A 43 2.05 2.01 -9.52
N HIS A 44 2.58 2.17 -8.32
CA HIS A 44 3.43 1.19 -7.62
C HIS A 44 2.57 0.05 -7.05
N LEU A 45 1.97 -0.76 -7.94
CA LEU A 45 1.00 -1.81 -7.57
C LEU A 45 1.61 -2.91 -6.68
N ILE A 46 2.88 -3.28 -6.93
CA ILE A 46 3.60 -4.29 -6.16
C ILE A 46 3.82 -3.81 -4.73
N GLU A 47 4.35 -2.60 -4.56
CA GLU A 47 4.56 -2.02 -3.24
C GLU A 47 3.24 -1.74 -2.51
N ALA A 48 2.20 -1.29 -3.22
CA ALA A 48 0.87 -1.10 -2.67
C ALA A 48 0.30 -2.41 -2.11
N LYS A 49 0.37 -3.50 -2.89
CA LYS A 49 -0.09 -4.83 -2.50
C LYS A 49 0.60 -5.30 -1.22
N ALA A 50 1.94 -5.24 -1.19
CA ALA A 50 2.71 -5.65 -0.02
C ALA A 50 2.33 -4.87 1.25
N LYS A 51 2.03 -3.57 1.13
CA LYS A 51 1.59 -2.75 2.27
C LYS A 51 0.16 -3.08 2.72
N PHE A 52 -0.76 -3.35 1.79
CA PHE A 52 -2.12 -3.77 2.15
C PHE A 52 -2.16 -5.18 2.77
N GLU A 53 -1.29 -6.11 2.37
CA GLU A 53 -1.16 -7.43 3.00
C GLU A 53 -0.70 -7.31 4.45
N LYS A 54 0.37 -6.54 4.71
CA LYS A 54 0.82 -6.28 6.08
C LYS A 54 -0.22 -5.56 6.94
N ALA A 55 -0.95 -4.61 6.35
CA ALA A 55 -2.05 -3.93 7.05
C ALA A 55 -3.17 -4.92 7.41
N LYS A 56 -3.53 -5.81 6.49
CA LYS A 56 -4.54 -6.87 6.71
C LYS A 56 -4.13 -7.77 7.88
N GLU A 57 -2.91 -8.29 7.89
CA GLU A 57 -2.40 -9.13 8.99
C GLU A 57 -2.49 -8.40 10.35
N GLY A 58 -2.12 -7.12 10.37
CA GLY A 58 -2.24 -6.28 11.55
C GLY A 58 -3.69 -6.13 12.02
N PHE A 59 -4.65 -5.93 11.11
CA PHE A 59 -6.07 -5.84 11.43
C PHE A 59 -6.69 -7.17 11.86
N GLU A 60 -6.29 -8.29 11.26
CA GLU A 60 -6.74 -9.64 11.64
C GLU A 60 -6.23 -10.02 13.04
N ALA A 61 -4.99 -9.67 13.37
CA ALA A 61 -4.40 -9.90 14.68
C ALA A 61 -5.14 -9.19 15.82
N ILE A 62 -5.78 -8.05 15.53
CA ILE A 62 -6.59 -7.28 16.50
C ILE A 62 -8.10 -7.51 16.34
N GLN A 63 -8.52 -8.49 15.52
CA GLN A 63 -9.93 -8.82 15.24
C GLN A 63 -10.75 -7.65 14.67
N MET A 64 -10.09 -6.72 13.98
CA MET A 64 -10.72 -5.58 13.30
C MET A 64 -11.18 -5.97 11.90
N LEU A 65 -12.21 -6.81 11.85
CA LEU A 65 -12.84 -7.32 10.63
C LEU A 65 -13.20 -6.26 9.57
N PRO A 66 -13.83 -5.11 9.90
CA PRO A 66 -14.19 -4.12 8.88
C PRO A 66 -12.97 -3.47 8.22
N TRP A 67 -11.87 -3.31 8.96
CA TRP A 67 -10.63 -2.75 8.43
C TRP A 67 -9.85 -3.76 7.61
N ALA A 68 -9.85 -5.03 8.02
CA ALA A 68 -9.32 -6.14 7.22
C ALA A 68 -10.08 -6.28 5.89
N ALA A 69 -11.43 -6.19 5.92
CA ALA A 69 -12.26 -6.22 4.72
C ALA A 69 -11.92 -5.09 3.75
N HIS A 70 -11.70 -3.87 4.25
CA HIS A 70 -11.25 -2.76 3.40
C HIS A 70 -9.89 -3.03 2.76
N CYS A 71 -8.95 -3.68 3.45
CA CYS A 71 -7.67 -4.06 2.85
C CYS A 71 -7.83 -5.16 1.79
N ILE A 72 -8.72 -6.13 2.02
CA ILE A 72 -9.02 -7.21 1.06
C ILE A 72 -9.63 -6.64 -0.23
N ASP A 73 -10.58 -5.72 -0.13
CA ASP A 73 -11.19 -5.04 -1.29
C ASP A 73 -10.13 -4.30 -2.14
N ARG A 74 -9.17 -3.62 -1.49
CA ARG A 74 -8.07 -2.95 -2.17
C ARG A 74 -7.09 -3.94 -2.81
N LEU A 75 -6.79 -5.03 -2.14
CA LEU A 75 -5.94 -6.10 -2.68
C LEU A 75 -6.57 -6.73 -3.92
N GLN A 76 -7.88 -6.97 -3.92
CA GLN A 76 -8.60 -7.47 -5.09
C GLN A 76 -8.49 -6.49 -6.25
N GLN A 77 -8.82 -5.22 -6.05
CA GLN A 77 -8.68 -4.17 -7.08
C GLN A 77 -7.26 -4.12 -7.69
N ILE A 78 -6.23 -4.21 -6.85
CA ILE A 78 -4.83 -4.22 -7.32
C ILE A 78 -4.54 -5.50 -8.10
N ASN A 79 -5.03 -6.65 -7.66
CA ASN A 79 -4.82 -7.94 -8.32
C ASN A 79 -5.58 -8.07 -9.64
N ASP A 80 -6.73 -7.41 -9.78
CA ASP A 80 -7.44 -7.27 -11.06
C ASP A 80 -6.71 -6.33 -12.03
N THR A 81 -5.99 -5.33 -11.50
CA THR A 81 -5.24 -4.35 -12.32
C THR A 81 -3.83 -4.81 -12.69
N LEU A 82 -3.19 -5.62 -11.83
CA LEU A 82 -1.84 -6.20 -12.02
C LEU A 82 -1.64 -6.94 -13.35
N PRO A 83 -2.52 -7.84 -13.82
CA PRO A 83 -2.33 -8.52 -15.11
C PRO A 83 -2.24 -7.53 -16.27
N VAL A 84 -2.99 -6.42 -16.20
CA VAL A 84 -2.99 -5.36 -17.22
C VAL A 84 -1.73 -4.48 -17.12
N ALA A 85 -1.13 -4.36 -15.93
CA ALA A 85 0.08 -3.57 -15.72
C ALA A 85 1.36 -4.31 -16.16
N GLU A 86 1.45 -5.63 -15.93
CA GLU A 86 2.56 -6.45 -16.46
C GLU A 86 2.59 -6.43 -18.00
N GLU A 87 1.41 -6.47 -18.65
CA GLU A 87 1.31 -6.32 -20.12
C GLU A 87 1.76 -4.94 -20.62
N ASN A 88 1.42 -3.86 -19.90
CA ASN A 88 1.82 -2.50 -20.28
C ASN A 88 3.29 -2.18 -19.97
N GLN A 89 3.86 -2.74 -18.91
CA GLN A 89 5.28 -2.56 -18.58
C GLN A 89 6.18 -3.32 -19.57
N ALA A 90 5.82 -4.57 -19.93
CA ALA A 90 6.54 -5.34 -20.95
C ALA A 90 6.56 -4.67 -22.33
N GLN A 91 5.51 -3.92 -22.70
CA GLN A 91 5.48 -3.16 -23.97
C GLN A 91 6.24 -1.83 -23.93
N SER A 92 6.49 -1.26 -22.74
CA SER A 92 7.19 0.01 -22.60
C SER A 92 8.72 -0.10 -22.65
N GLU A 93 9.28 -1.30 -22.39
CA GLU A 93 10.72 -1.57 -22.44
C GLU A 93 11.22 -1.94 -23.85
N GLU A 94 10.34 -2.32 -24.80
CA GLU A 94 10.74 -2.69 -26.17
C GLU A 94 11.00 -1.47 -27.10
N VAL A 95 10.59 -0.26 -26.70
CA VAL A 95 10.72 0.95 -27.56
C VAL A 95 11.94 1.82 -27.20
N GLY A 96 12.79 1.36 -26.29
CA GLY A 96 13.95 2.10 -25.75
C GLY A 96 15.32 1.74 -26.32
N SER A 97 15.41 1.15 -27.52
CA SER A 97 16.69 0.91 -28.20
C SER A 97 16.54 0.95 -29.72
N LEU A 98 16.54 2.15 -30.30
CA LEU A 98 16.93 2.43 -31.68
C LEU A 98 18.08 3.42 -31.69
#